data_AF-A0A815YR40-F1
#
_entry.id   AF-A0A815YR40-F1
#
_cell.length_a   1.000
_cell.length_b   1.000
_cell.length_c   1.000
_cell.angle_alpha   90.00
_cell.angle_beta   90.00
_cell.angle_gamma   90.00
#
_symmetry.space_group_name_H-M   'P 1'
#
loop_
_entity.id
_entity.type
_entity.pdbx_description
1 polymer ?
#
loop_
_entity_poly.entity_id
_entity_poly.type
_entity_poly.pdbx_seq_one_letter_code
_entity_poly.pdbx_strand_id
1 'polypeptide(L)'
;MKVATKRPTNRIKQLHNYVLKLNIYGDESDSTLIDQLLSTRIFLILLSILLLLIIVYIILSVQTHSVTIQSPSESTFTQLSQQYPSTLSCPCSHTSVRHDWFLSLNPQYHSICTSRLVNQSFISLLSSANVSEHYINDYRIMATSHFQILALLCRTVRQMIDDSLSELLSQHYTTSEVVSNETFNAQMNHLVEQLKTTNIANIKHIRDSLWLHMFYNAILSGLKTNFCLKHSNGSVVASDIRSYYPPNAICDCHGSIDCTTQATITKLVSSNATVNPTTAARNPIRLFVISGLKVGCLPYNSLLQSTLECFFNQSCIDRIEKYLPALAFVSPLSDHSRFQQNATVKHLLDQLFIESWNEINNFTAYFQSCSPHSCTYSYDQRFNILYVIVKLIGIFGGLKMVLKFSAPLIVKLIRRAQTCRCICKTVDKNEIPIQQSVKEYLASLVQKIKTKLKTLNLFPLLSDETDGLYSTRLYIISYIIGIIVLVFYTSISVQMRSITVHEPSLTEYERLYAKYGRTLICPCRHLSVSYSSIIHLEVEYHQVCSSEFIDDNVWLSYFNMYIRSLSQSDFRFEGSKLFRILQSLCRLSNETVRNQLRVFNETQFINAHVVSRDTFDIQTSILILQLQQQVTKL
;
A
#
# COMPACT_ATOMS: atom_id res chain seq x y z
N MET A 1 59.91 13.78 -70.04
CA MET A 1 58.47 14.08 -69.80
C MET A 1 58.34 14.90 -68.54
N LYS A 2 58.02 16.20 -68.65
CA LYS A 2 57.77 17.09 -67.51
C LYS A 2 56.41 16.78 -66.91
N VAL A 3 56.40 16.28 -65.67
CA VAL A 3 55.19 16.12 -64.86
C VAL A 3 54.76 17.50 -64.37
N ALA A 4 53.62 17.97 -64.88
CA ALA A 4 52.99 19.20 -64.44
C ALA A 4 52.31 18.97 -63.08
N THR A 5 52.86 19.56 -62.02
CA THR A 5 52.24 19.64 -60.70
C THR A 5 51.10 20.67 -60.74
N LYS A 6 49.85 20.19 -60.79
CA LYS A 6 48.65 21.01 -60.58
C LYS A 6 48.64 21.50 -59.11
N ARG A 7 48.82 22.81 -58.90
CA ARG A 7 48.60 23.48 -57.61
C ARG A 7 47.17 23.24 -57.10
N PRO A 8 46.94 22.95 -55.81
CA PRO A 8 45.60 23.02 -55.22
C PRO A 8 45.18 24.49 -55.15
N THR A 9 44.27 24.88 -56.04
CA THR A 9 43.67 26.21 -56.05
C THR A 9 42.86 26.42 -54.79
N ASN A 10 43.24 27.50 -54.11
CA ASN A 10 42.82 27.97 -52.81
C ASN A 10 41.33 28.37 -52.78
N ARG A 11 40.43 27.38 -52.67
CA ARG A 11 38.96 27.59 -52.60
C ARG A 11 38.55 28.51 -51.45
N ILE A 12 39.27 28.48 -50.33
CA ILE A 12 39.04 29.35 -49.17
C ILE A 12 39.40 30.80 -49.50
N LYS A 13 40.55 31.05 -50.16
CA LYS A 13 40.88 32.41 -50.63
C LYS A 13 39.94 32.91 -51.72
N GLN A 14 39.43 32.04 -52.60
CA GLN A 14 38.41 32.42 -53.58
C GLN A 14 37.08 32.80 -52.91
N LEU A 15 36.60 32.02 -51.94
CA LEU A 15 35.40 32.32 -51.17
C LEU A 15 35.56 33.61 -50.36
N HIS A 16 36.70 33.78 -49.69
CA HIS A 16 37.05 35.00 -48.96
C HIS A 16 37.06 36.24 -49.86
N ASN A 17 37.67 36.14 -51.05
CA ASN A 17 37.66 37.22 -52.03
C ASN A 17 36.27 37.49 -52.62
N TYR A 18 35.41 36.47 -52.71
CA TYR A 18 34.03 36.61 -53.14
C TYR A 18 33.17 37.31 -52.08
N VAL A 19 33.30 36.92 -50.81
CA VAL A 19 32.64 37.56 -49.66
C VAL A 19 33.10 39.01 -49.48
N LEU A 20 34.39 39.30 -49.74
CA LEU A 20 34.94 40.66 -49.68
C LEU A 20 34.39 41.60 -50.77
N LYS A 21 34.02 41.05 -51.93
CA LYS A 21 33.43 41.78 -53.06
C LYS A 21 31.90 41.75 -53.07
N LEU A 22 31.29 41.00 -52.15
CA LEU A 22 29.84 40.87 -52.07
C LEU A 22 29.25 42.21 -51.62
N ASN A 23 28.36 42.76 -52.43
CA ASN A 23 27.59 43.96 -52.10
C ASN A 23 26.10 43.65 -52.25
N ILE A 24 25.42 43.40 -51.13
CA ILE A 24 23.98 43.09 -51.09
C ILE A 24 23.13 44.35 -51.37
N TYR A 25 23.74 45.54 -51.27
CA TYR A 25 23.08 46.85 -51.40
C TYR A 25 23.54 47.62 -52.66
N GLY A 26 24.04 46.93 -53.68
CA GLY A 26 24.64 47.55 -54.87
C GLY A 26 23.72 48.46 -55.67
N ASP A 27 22.41 48.35 -55.50
CA ASP A 27 21.40 49.06 -56.29
C ASP A 27 20.85 50.33 -55.58
N GLU A 28 21.35 50.69 -54.39
CA GLU A 28 20.90 51.91 -53.67
C GLU A 28 21.66 53.16 -54.16
N SER A 29 21.00 54.03 -54.94
CA SER A 29 21.58 55.27 -55.52
C SER A 29 22.02 56.32 -54.49
N ASP A 30 21.50 56.25 -53.26
CA ASP A 30 21.64 57.30 -52.23
C ASP A 30 22.78 57.08 -51.23
N SER A 31 23.57 55.99 -51.33
CA SER A 31 24.62 55.63 -50.36
C SER A 31 25.99 55.47 -51.01
N THR A 32 27.07 55.86 -50.32
CA THR A 32 28.42 55.70 -50.87
C THR A 32 28.78 54.22 -50.95
N LEU A 33 29.57 53.80 -51.94
CA LEU A 33 29.99 52.40 -52.12
C LEU A 33 30.56 51.78 -50.82
N ILE A 34 31.23 52.60 -50.00
CA ILE A 34 31.76 52.23 -48.68
C ILE A 34 30.63 51.87 -47.69
N ASP A 35 29.52 52.61 -47.69
CA ASP A 35 28.34 52.31 -46.85
C ASP A 35 27.62 51.06 -47.26
N GLN A 36 27.51 50.80 -48.56
CA GLN A 36 26.87 49.61 -49.08
C GLN A 36 27.67 48.35 -48.69
N LEU A 37 29.00 48.40 -48.81
CA LEU A 37 29.89 47.32 -48.39
C LEU A 37 29.88 47.13 -46.86
N LEU A 38 29.83 48.21 -46.08
CA LEU A 38 29.75 48.13 -44.61
C LEU A 38 28.39 47.57 -44.15
N SER A 39 27.30 47.98 -44.79
CA SER A 39 25.94 47.48 -44.53
C SER A 39 25.84 45.99 -44.86
N THR A 40 26.48 45.55 -45.96
CA THR A 40 26.57 44.13 -46.32
C THR A 40 27.31 43.31 -45.26
N ARG A 41 28.40 43.83 -44.69
CA ARG A 41 29.16 43.15 -43.63
C ARG A 41 28.37 43.06 -42.32
N ILE A 42 27.74 44.16 -41.90
CA ILE A 42 26.88 44.19 -40.72
C ILE A 42 25.70 43.22 -40.89
N PHE A 43 25.09 43.19 -42.07
CA PHE A 43 24.04 42.24 -42.42
C PHE A 43 24.48 40.79 -42.22
N LEU A 44 25.64 40.40 -42.78
CA LEU A 44 26.14 39.02 -42.68
C LEU A 44 26.53 38.63 -41.24
N ILE A 45 27.12 39.55 -40.48
CA ILE A 45 27.48 39.32 -39.07
C ILE A 45 26.22 39.13 -38.22
N LEU A 46 25.25 40.04 -38.35
CA LEU A 46 23.99 39.95 -37.60
C LEU A 46 23.20 38.70 -37.96
N LEU A 47 23.14 38.34 -39.25
CA LEU A 47 22.49 37.11 -39.71
C LEU A 47 23.13 35.88 -39.08
N SER A 48 24.47 35.83 -39.05
CA SER A 48 25.23 34.70 -38.49
C SER A 48 25.02 34.57 -36.98
N ILE A 49 25.06 35.69 -36.25
CA ILE A 49 24.82 35.72 -34.79
C ILE A 49 23.39 35.27 -34.47
N LEU A 50 22.39 35.79 -35.19
CA LEU A 50 20.98 35.46 -34.93
C LEU A 50 20.68 34.00 -35.27
N LEU A 51 21.23 33.47 -36.36
CA LEU A 51 21.11 32.04 -36.68
C LEU A 51 21.78 31.16 -35.62
N LEU A 52 22.96 31.54 -35.13
CA LEU A 52 23.65 30.80 -34.06
C LEU A 52 22.82 30.78 -32.77
N LEU A 53 22.28 31.92 -32.35
CA LEU A 53 21.43 32.02 -31.16
C LEU A 53 20.17 31.16 -31.27
N ILE A 54 19.52 31.17 -32.44
CA ILE A 54 18.34 30.34 -32.72
C ILE A 54 18.71 28.84 -32.68
N ILE A 55 19.83 28.45 -33.29
CA ILE A 55 20.30 27.06 -33.27
C ILE A 55 20.60 26.61 -31.83
N VAL A 56 21.31 27.42 -31.05
CA VAL A 56 21.62 27.12 -29.65
C VAL A 56 20.34 26.99 -28.82
N TYR A 57 19.40 27.93 -28.98
CA TYR A 57 18.11 27.88 -28.29
C TYR A 57 17.34 26.58 -28.62
N ILE A 58 17.22 26.24 -29.90
CA ILE A 58 16.51 25.03 -30.35
C ILE A 58 17.19 23.77 -29.83
N ILE A 59 18.54 23.71 -29.81
CA ILE A 59 19.29 22.56 -29.30
C ILE A 59 19.09 22.37 -27.79
N LEU A 60 19.00 23.47 -27.04
CA LEU A 60 18.87 23.43 -25.57
C LEU A 60 17.43 23.21 -25.09
N SER A 61 16.43 23.52 -25.91
CA SER A 61 15.03 23.31 -25.55
C SER A 61 14.62 21.84 -25.58
N VAL A 62 14.03 21.38 -24.48
CA VAL A 62 13.46 20.03 -24.30
C VAL A 62 11.93 20.13 -24.39
N GLN A 63 11.29 19.18 -25.07
CA GLN A 63 9.83 19.09 -25.12
C GLN A 63 9.34 17.78 -24.52
N THR A 64 8.29 17.87 -23.72
CA THR A 64 7.60 16.71 -23.16
C THR A 64 6.58 16.22 -24.18
N HIS A 65 6.71 14.96 -24.59
CA HIS A 65 5.76 14.28 -25.45
C HIS A 65 4.88 13.36 -24.61
N SER A 66 3.56 13.44 -24.81
CA SER A 66 2.60 12.51 -24.22
C SER A 66 2.12 11.53 -25.29
N VAL A 67 2.14 10.25 -24.96
CA VAL A 67 1.66 9.17 -25.82
C VAL A 67 0.49 8.51 -25.13
N THR A 68 -0.63 8.39 -25.84
CA THR A 68 -1.82 7.68 -25.37
C THR A 68 -1.98 6.40 -26.17
N ILE A 69 -2.06 5.28 -25.46
CA ILE A 69 -2.30 3.95 -26.02
C ILE A 69 -3.73 3.56 -25.66
N GLN A 70 -4.49 3.13 -26.67
CA GLN A 70 -5.85 2.64 -26.50
C GLN A 70 -5.82 1.15 -26.19
N SER A 71 -6.63 0.72 -25.21
CA SER A 71 -6.82 -0.68 -24.79
C SER A 71 -5.51 -1.46 -24.63
N PRO A 72 -4.64 -1.05 -23.70
CA PRO A 72 -3.33 -1.66 -23.52
C PRO A 72 -3.44 -3.09 -23.01
N SER A 73 -2.57 -3.97 -23.51
CA SER A 73 -2.41 -5.31 -22.95
C SER A 73 -1.67 -5.27 -21.62
N GLU A 74 -1.82 -6.31 -20.80
CA GLU A 74 -1.11 -6.43 -19.51
C GLU A 74 0.40 -6.30 -19.69
N SER A 75 0.99 -6.98 -20.68
CA SER A 75 2.44 -6.92 -20.93
C SER A 75 2.90 -5.53 -21.34
N THR A 76 2.09 -4.82 -22.14
CA THR A 76 2.35 -3.41 -22.48
C THR A 76 2.31 -2.53 -21.23
N PHE A 77 1.33 -2.72 -20.35
CA PHE A 77 1.26 -2.00 -19.09
C PHE A 77 2.47 -2.29 -18.21
N THR A 78 2.84 -3.56 -18.02
CA THR A 78 4.00 -3.93 -17.19
C THR A 78 5.29 -3.29 -17.70
N GLN A 79 5.52 -3.31 -19.01
CA GLN A 79 6.70 -2.68 -19.61
C GLN A 79 6.69 -1.16 -19.38
N LEU A 80 5.57 -0.49 -19.63
CA LEU A 80 5.44 0.96 -19.44
C LEU A 80 5.54 1.36 -17.97
N SER A 81 5.00 0.55 -17.07
CA SER A 81 5.07 0.78 -15.62
C SER A 81 6.50 0.70 -15.11
N GLN A 82 7.36 -0.12 -15.73
CA GLN A 82 8.78 -0.18 -15.41
C GLN A 82 9.57 0.98 -16.03
N GLN A 83 9.21 1.38 -17.25
CA GLN A 83 9.97 2.39 -18.00
C GLN A 83 9.57 3.84 -17.64
N TYR A 84 8.30 4.08 -17.31
CA TYR A 84 7.73 5.40 -17.05
C TYR A 84 6.86 5.43 -15.76
N PRO A 85 7.38 4.97 -14.61
CA PRO A 85 6.60 4.79 -13.39
C PRO A 85 5.97 6.09 -12.84
N SER A 86 6.59 7.25 -13.12
CA SER A 86 6.15 8.54 -12.57
C SER A 86 5.17 9.31 -13.46
N THR A 87 4.99 8.92 -14.72
CA THR A 87 4.14 9.64 -15.69
C THR A 87 3.08 8.76 -16.34
N LEU A 88 3.12 7.44 -16.12
CA LEU A 88 2.10 6.51 -16.59
C LEU A 88 0.83 6.66 -15.76
N SER A 89 -0.27 6.98 -16.42
CA SER A 89 -1.62 6.97 -15.84
C SER A 89 -2.52 6.08 -16.70
N CYS A 90 -3.19 5.15 -16.03
CA CYS A 90 -4.05 4.13 -16.64
C CYS A 90 -5.35 4.04 -15.83
N PRO A 91 -6.35 4.90 -16.12
CA PRO A 91 -7.63 4.84 -15.43
C PRO A 91 -8.33 3.50 -15.64
N CYS A 92 -8.84 2.92 -14.55
CA CYS A 92 -9.67 1.72 -14.62
C CYS A 92 -11.06 2.06 -15.17
N SER A 93 -11.63 1.17 -15.98
CA SER A 93 -13.05 1.23 -16.35
C SER A 93 -13.95 0.80 -15.18
N HIS A 94 -13.48 -0.17 -14.39
CA HIS A 94 -14.13 -0.57 -13.13
C HIS A 94 -13.23 -0.25 -11.95
N THR A 95 -13.68 0.65 -11.09
CA THR A 95 -12.89 1.14 -9.95
C THR A 95 -13.03 0.30 -8.69
N SER A 96 -13.87 -0.74 -8.72
CA SER A 96 -14.17 -1.59 -7.57
C SER A 96 -14.37 -3.03 -8.03
N VAL A 97 -13.56 -3.94 -7.49
CA VAL A 97 -13.55 -5.36 -7.88
C VAL A 97 -13.55 -6.20 -6.60
N ARG A 98 -14.40 -7.22 -6.53
CA ARG A 98 -14.43 -8.13 -5.38
C ARG A 98 -13.14 -8.96 -5.29
N HIS A 99 -12.69 -9.25 -4.08
CA HIS A 99 -11.45 -10.02 -3.88
C HIS A 99 -11.52 -11.44 -4.48
N ASP A 100 -12.68 -12.10 -4.49
CA ASP A 100 -12.84 -13.45 -5.04
C ASP A 100 -12.51 -13.60 -6.53
N TRP A 101 -12.44 -12.50 -7.29
CA TRP A 101 -12.04 -12.54 -8.69
C TRP A 101 -10.53 -12.76 -8.91
N PHE A 102 -9.70 -12.41 -7.94
CA PHE A 102 -8.24 -12.44 -8.09
C PHE A 102 -7.49 -12.99 -6.88
N LEU A 103 -8.16 -13.25 -5.77
CA LEU A 103 -7.60 -13.84 -4.55
C LEU A 103 -8.26 -15.19 -4.28
N SER A 104 -7.46 -16.22 -4.08
CA SER A 104 -7.93 -17.54 -3.65
C SER A 104 -7.10 -18.05 -2.46
N LEU A 105 -7.79 -18.54 -1.44
CA LEU A 105 -7.22 -19.06 -0.20
C LEU A 105 -7.84 -20.44 0.06
N ASN A 106 -7.00 -21.48 0.21
CA ASN A 106 -7.47 -22.85 0.44
C ASN A 106 -6.69 -23.52 1.59
N PRO A 107 -7.12 -23.31 2.85
CA PRO A 107 -6.41 -23.80 4.02
C PRO A 107 -6.41 -25.33 4.10
N GLN A 108 -5.22 -25.90 4.26
CA GLN A 108 -5.01 -27.32 4.55
C GLN A 108 -4.91 -27.51 6.05
N TYR A 109 -5.85 -28.27 6.60
CA TYR A 109 -5.91 -28.55 8.03
C TYR A 109 -5.04 -29.74 8.40
N HIS A 110 -4.50 -29.70 9.62
CA HIS A 110 -3.68 -30.73 10.24
C HIS A 110 -4.40 -32.09 10.25
N SER A 111 -3.64 -33.17 10.07
CA SER A 111 -4.14 -34.55 9.96
C SER A 111 -5.10 -34.95 11.09
N ILE A 112 -4.84 -34.53 12.33
CA ILE A 112 -5.77 -34.63 13.47
C ILE A 112 -7.21 -34.21 13.12
N CYS A 113 -7.41 -33.03 12.53
CA CYS A 113 -8.73 -32.48 12.21
C CYS A 113 -9.38 -33.07 10.94
N THR A 114 -8.65 -33.88 10.17
CA THR A 114 -9.15 -34.62 9.01
C THR A 114 -9.26 -36.13 9.27
N SER A 115 -8.76 -36.60 10.42
CA SER A 115 -8.74 -38.00 10.80
C SER A 115 -10.06 -38.52 11.37
N ARG A 116 -10.10 -39.83 11.64
CA ARG A 116 -11.22 -40.48 12.35
C ARG A 116 -11.34 -40.09 13.82
N LEU A 117 -10.30 -39.50 14.42
CA LEU A 117 -10.29 -39.12 15.84
C LEU A 117 -11.37 -38.08 16.17
N VAL A 118 -11.76 -37.27 15.19
CA VAL A 118 -12.79 -36.24 15.34
C VAL A 118 -14.17 -36.66 14.83
N ASN A 119 -14.32 -37.93 14.40
CA ASN A 119 -15.57 -38.44 13.86
C ASN A 119 -16.52 -38.87 14.99
N GLN A 120 -17.80 -38.50 14.85
CA GLN A 120 -18.84 -38.85 15.82
C GLN A 120 -19.01 -40.36 15.99
N SER A 121 -18.84 -41.15 14.93
CA SER A 121 -18.94 -42.62 15.01
C SER A 121 -17.87 -43.20 15.93
N PHE A 122 -16.61 -42.79 15.75
CA PHE A 122 -15.50 -43.17 16.63
C PHE A 122 -15.73 -42.73 18.08
N ILE A 123 -16.11 -41.47 18.28
CA ILE A 123 -16.36 -40.90 19.62
C ILE A 123 -17.46 -41.66 20.35
N SER A 124 -18.54 -42.04 19.66
CA SER A 124 -19.66 -42.76 20.27
C SER A 124 -19.25 -44.14 20.82
N LEU A 125 -18.30 -44.81 20.17
CA LEU A 125 -17.78 -46.11 20.59
C LEU A 125 -16.89 -46.05 21.85
N LEU A 126 -16.40 -44.86 22.22
CA LEU A 126 -15.62 -44.66 23.45
C LEU A 126 -16.50 -44.51 24.70
N SER A 127 -17.80 -44.28 24.52
CA SER A 127 -18.72 -44.12 25.65
C SER A 127 -18.91 -45.47 26.37
N SER A 128 -18.66 -45.50 27.67
CA SER A 128 -18.89 -46.67 28.51
C SER A 128 -19.89 -46.35 29.62
N ALA A 129 -20.71 -47.33 30.02
CA ALA A 129 -21.69 -47.16 31.10
C ALA A 129 -21.02 -47.10 32.50
N ASN A 130 -19.81 -47.63 32.63
CA ASN A 130 -19.13 -47.84 33.92
C ASN A 130 -17.97 -46.85 34.17
N VAL A 131 -18.00 -45.66 33.56
CA VAL A 131 -16.93 -44.65 33.70
C VAL A 131 -16.64 -44.29 35.16
N SER A 132 -17.65 -44.31 36.03
CA SER A 132 -17.52 -44.01 37.46
C SER A 132 -16.79 -45.08 38.27
N GLU A 133 -16.58 -46.27 37.71
CA GLU A 133 -15.88 -47.39 38.36
C GLU A 133 -14.37 -47.33 38.15
N HIS A 134 -13.83 -46.38 37.39
CA HIS A 134 -12.40 -46.29 37.10
C HIS A 134 -11.66 -45.34 38.06
N TYR A 135 -10.35 -45.56 38.21
CA TYR A 135 -9.49 -44.65 38.96
C TYR A 135 -9.34 -43.32 38.20
N ILE A 136 -9.18 -42.20 38.91
CA ILE A 136 -9.21 -40.87 38.29
C ILE A 136 -8.12 -40.63 37.23
N ASN A 137 -6.97 -41.29 37.34
CA ASN A 137 -5.91 -41.20 36.33
C ASN A 137 -6.10 -42.16 35.15
N ASP A 138 -7.19 -42.94 35.16
CA ASP A 138 -7.53 -43.86 34.09
C ASP A 138 -8.04 -43.10 32.87
N TYR A 139 -7.36 -43.23 31.74
CA TYR A 139 -7.66 -42.48 30.54
C TYR A 139 -9.06 -42.75 29.99
N ARG A 140 -9.62 -43.94 30.25
CA ARG A 140 -10.96 -44.31 29.79
C ARG A 140 -12.06 -43.39 30.34
N ILE A 141 -11.81 -42.71 31.47
CA ILE A 141 -12.72 -41.69 32.00
C ILE A 141 -12.79 -40.48 31.07
N MET A 142 -11.64 -40.05 30.53
CA MET A 142 -11.51 -38.81 29.77
C MET A 142 -11.56 -39.00 28.26
N ALA A 143 -11.33 -40.21 27.76
CA ALA A 143 -11.20 -40.51 26.33
C ALA A 143 -12.33 -39.89 25.50
N THR A 144 -13.59 -40.21 25.83
CA THR A 144 -14.76 -39.67 25.09
C THR A 144 -14.77 -38.15 25.07
N SER A 145 -14.58 -37.50 26.22
CA SER A 145 -14.60 -36.03 26.31
C SER A 145 -13.42 -35.38 25.60
N HIS A 146 -12.23 -36.00 25.63
CA HIS A 146 -11.07 -35.51 24.89
C HIS A 146 -11.34 -35.45 23.39
N PHE A 147 -11.85 -36.53 22.80
CA PHE A 147 -12.13 -36.54 21.36
C PHE A 147 -13.35 -35.70 20.97
N GLN A 148 -14.35 -35.58 21.85
CA GLN A 148 -15.44 -34.61 21.67
C GLN A 148 -14.94 -33.17 21.62
N ILE A 149 -14.08 -32.78 22.57
CA ILE A 149 -13.50 -31.44 22.61
C ILE A 149 -12.59 -31.22 21.41
N LEU A 150 -11.77 -32.20 21.03
CA LEU A 150 -10.91 -32.12 19.85
C LEU A 150 -11.72 -31.90 18.57
N ALA A 151 -12.80 -32.67 18.39
CA ALA A 151 -13.71 -32.51 17.26
C ALA A 151 -14.39 -31.13 17.26
N LEU A 152 -14.79 -30.64 18.43
CA LEU A 152 -15.36 -29.31 18.58
C LEU A 152 -14.34 -28.23 18.21
N LEU A 153 -13.11 -28.29 18.72
CA LEU A 153 -12.05 -27.33 18.40
C LEU A 153 -11.76 -27.28 16.89
N CYS A 154 -11.61 -28.44 16.25
CA CYS A 154 -11.40 -28.51 14.80
C CYS A 154 -12.56 -27.91 14.00
N ARG A 155 -13.81 -28.18 14.42
CA ARG A 155 -15.01 -27.63 13.78
C ARG A 155 -15.11 -26.12 13.97
N THR A 156 -14.90 -25.63 15.19
CA THR A 156 -14.96 -24.20 15.53
C THR A 156 -13.92 -23.42 14.75
N VAL A 157 -12.68 -23.92 14.67
CA VAL A 157 -11.64 -23.25 13.88
C VAL A 157 -12.00 -23.22 12.40
N ARG A 158 -12.49 -24.34 11.84
CA ARG A 158 -12.91 -24.37 10.44
C ARG A 158 -14.01 -23.36 10.14
N GLN A 159 -15.06 -23.34 10.96
CA GLN A 159 -16.16 -22.38 10.80
C GLN A 159 -15.66 -20.94 10.88
N MET A 160 -14.81 -20.62 11.87
CA MET A 160 -14.24 -19.28 12.04
C MET A 160 -13.45 -18.82 10.80
N ILE A 161 -12.66 -19.74 10.20
CA ILE A 161 -11.92 -19.45 8.98
C ILE A 161 -12.83 -19.31 7.77
N ASP A 162 -13.80 -20.21 7.60
CA ASP A 162 -14.76 -20.14 6.49
C ASP A 162 -15.56 -18.83 6.52
N ASP A 163 -16.01 -18.41 7.72
CA ASP A 163 -16.71 -17.13 7.91
C ASP A 163 -15.80 -15.93 7.59
N SER A 164 -14.55 -15.94 8.07
CA SER A 164 -13.58 -14.88 7.81
C SER A 164 -13.21 -14.78 6.33
N LEU A 165 -13.04 -15.92 5.66
CA LEU A 165 -12.76 -15.98 4.22
C LEU A 165 -13.96 -15.49 3.43
N SER A 166 -15.18 -15.91 3.77
CA SER A 166 -16.39 -15.43 3.12
C SER A 166 -16.55 -13.91 3.26
N GLU A 167 -16.25 -13.35 4.44
CA GLU A 167 -16.27 -11.90 4.65
C GLU A 167 -15.22 -11.22 3.77
N LEU A 168 -13.96 -11.66 3.80
CA LEU A 168 -12.87 -11.09 3.02
C LEU A 168 -13.15 -11.11 1.51
N LEU A 169 -13.55 -12.28 1.00
CA LEU A 169 -13.78 -12.51 -0.42
C LEU A 169 -14.98 -11.73 -0.96
N SER A 170 -15.91 -11.34 -0.08
CA SER A 170 -17.05 -10.47 -0.42
C SER A 170 -16.70 -8.97 -0.48
N GLN A 171 -15.59 -8.56 0.17
CA GLN A 171 -15.13 -7.18 0.15
C GLN A 171 -14.57 -6.78 -1.22
N HIS A 172 -14.54 -5.47 -1.48
CA HIS A 172 -14.07 -4.92 -2.75
C HIS A 172 -12.73 -4.21 -2.61
N TYR A 173 -11.84 -4.49 -3.55
CA TYR A 173 -10.63 -3.74 -3.79
C TYR A 173 -10.93 -2.55 -4.71
N THR A 174 -10.64 -1.33 -4.24
CA THR A 174 -11.05 -0.09 -4.91
C THR A 174 -9.84 0.72 -5.37
N THR A 175 -9.68 0.89 -6.68
CA THR A 175 -8.61 1.70 -7.29
C THR A 175 -9.16 2.49 -8.47
N SER A 176 -8.79 3.77 -8.59
CA SER A 176 -9.17 4.61 -9.74
C SER A 176 -8.29 4.36 -10.96
N GLU A 177 -7.07 3.86 -10.73
CA GLU A 177 -6.08 3.56 -11.76
C GLU A 177 -5.54 2.14 -11.56
N VAL A 178 -4.97 1.57 -12.62
CA VAL A 178 -4.28 0.29 -12.57
C VAL A 178 -3.06 0.43 -11.66
N VAL A 179 -3.01 -0.35 -10.59
CA VAL A 179 -1.83 -0.40 -9.72
C VAL A 179 -0.74 -1.30 -10.31
N SER A 180 0.52 -1.05 -9.96
CA SER A 180 1.62 -1.93 -10.37
C SER A 180 1.46 -3.34 -9.76
N ASN A 181 2.03 -4.35 -10.42
CA ASN A 181 2.00 -5.74 -9.93
C ASN A 181 2.66 -5.85 -8.54
N GLU A 182 3.74 -5.10 -8.29
CA GLU A 182 4.41 -5.06 -6.99
C GLU A 182 3.49 -4.47 -5.91
N THR A 183 2.82 -3.36 -6.19
CA THR A 183 1.87 -2.73 -5.25
C THR A 183 0.67 -3.62 -4.98
N PHE A 184 0.11 -4.24 -6.02
CA PHE A 184 -0.99 -5.19 -5.90
C PHE A 184 -0.61 -6.36 -4.99
N ASN A 185 0.51 -7.05 -5.27
CA ASN A 185 0.95 -8.18 -4.46
C ASN A 185 1.25 -7.78 -3.01
N ALA A 186 1.86 -6.61 -2.80
CA ALA A 186 2.12 -6.11 -1.45
C ALA A 186 0.82 -5.89 -0.66
N GLN A 187 -0.19 -5.28 -1.28
CA GLN A 187 -1.50 -5.07 -0.66
C GLN A 187 -2.24 -6.38 -0.40
N MET A 188 -2.19 -7.34 -1.33
CA MET A 188 -2.84 -8.65 -1.16
C MET A 188 -2.18 -9.49 -0.06
N ASN A 189 -0.85 -9.55 -0.05
CA ASN A 189 -0.12 -10.26 1.00
C ASN A 189 -0.40 -9.63 2.38
N HIS A 190 -0.49 -8.31 2.45
CA HIS A 190 -0.83 -7.62 3.70
C HIS A 190 -2.23 -8.03 4.20
N LEU A 191 -3.21 -8.02 3.31
CA LEU A 191 -4.59 -8.39 3.61
C LEU A 191 -4.71 -9.85 4.11
N VAL A 192 -3.99 -10.77 3.47
CA VAL A 192 -3.96 -12.18 3.86
C VAL A 192 -3.28 -12.37 5.22
N GLU A 193 -2.15 -11.70 5.48
CA GLU A 193 -1.48 -11.75 6.78
C GLU A 193 -2.35 -11.16 7.90
N GLN A 194 -3.10 -10.10 7.63
CA GLN A 194 -4.06 -9.56 8.57
C GLN A 194 -5.14 -10.60 8.92
N LEU A 195 -5.73 -11.27 7.92
CA LEU A 195 -6.71 -12.34 8.16
C LEU A 195 -6.14 -13.46 9.06
N LYS A 196 -4.91 -13.90 8.81
CA LYS A 196 -4.26 -14.95 9.60
C LYS A 196 -4.06 -14.52 11.06
N THR A 197 -3.47 -13.34 11.25
CA THR A 197 -3.12 -12.82 12.57
C THR A 197 -4.36 -12.53 13.42
N THR A 198 -5.41 -11.96 12.82
CA THR A 198 -6.70 -11.75 13.49
C THR A 198 -7.32 -13.06 13.94
N ASN A 199 -7.39 -14.08 13.08
CA ASN A 199 -7.98 -15.38 13.46
C ASN A 199 -7.18 -16.09 14.57
N ILE A 200 -5.85 -16.02 14.53
CA ILE A 200 -4.98 -16.55 15.60
C ILE A 200 -5.24 -15.81 16.92
N ALA A 201 -5.42 -14.49 16.90
CA ALA A 201 -5.76 -13.73 18.09
C ALA A 201 -7.14 -14.15 18.63
N ASN A 202 -8.13 -14.27 17.74
CA ASN A 202 -9.51 -14.61 18.10
C ASN A 202 -9.60 -15.97 18.80
N ILE A 203 -8.94 -17.00 18.28
CA ILE A 203 -8.99 -18.32 18.91
C ILE A 203 -8.31 -18.35 20.30
N LYS A 204 -7.25 -17.55 20.49
CA LYS A 204 -6.59 -17.38 21.79
C LYS A 204 -7.54 -16.71 22.78
N HIS A 205 -8.20 -15.64 22.37
CA HIS A 205 -9.19 -14.94 23.19
C HIS A 205 -10.35 -15.85 23.61
N ILE A 206 -10.91 -16.63 22.68
CA ILE A 206 -11.98 -17.60 22.99
C ILE A 206 -11.49 -18.65 23.99
N ARG A 207 -10.30 -19.21 23.78
CA ARG A 207 -9.71 -20.21 24.68
C ARG A 207 -9.51 -19.66 26.09
N ASP A 208 -8.90 -18.48 26.20
CA ASP A 208 -8.55 -17.87 27.49
C ASP A 208 -9.82 -17.41 28.22
N SER A 209 -10.81 -16.87 27.49
CA SER A 209 -12.13 -16.57 28.03
C SER A 209 -12.83 -17.81 28.58
N LEU A 210 -12.84 -18.92 27.82
CA LEU A 210 -13.45 -20.16 28.28
C LEU A 210 -12.76 -20.70 29.55
N TRP A 211 -11.43 -20.64 29.60
CA TRP A 211 -10.65 -21.01 30.79
C TRP A 211 -11.07 -20.19 32.02
N LEU A 212 -11.18 -18.86 31.88
CA LEU A 212 -11.58 -17.96 32.98
C LEU A 212 -12.98 -18.31 33.50
N HIS A 213 -13.94 -18.54 32.59
CA HIS A 213 -15.30 -18.91 32.96
C HIS A 213 -15.36 -20.26 33.66
N MET A 214 -14.64 -21.27 33.18
CA MET A 214 -14.62 -22.58 33.81
C MET A 214 -13.98 -22.55 35.20
N PHE A 215 -12.90 -21.78 35.37
CA PHE A 215 -12.18 -21.68 36.63
C PHE A 215 -12.97 -20.95 37.71
N TYR A 216 -13.38 -19.71 37.47
CA TYR A 216 -13.99 -18.87 38.50
C TYR A 216 -15.42 -19.27 38.85
N ASN A 217 -16.16 -19.88 37.92
CA ASN A 217 -17.47 -20.46 38.23
C ASN A 217 -17.37 -21.86 38.87
N ALA A 218 -16.16 -22.41 39.04
CA ALA A 218 -15.92 -23.73 39.60
C ALA A 218 -16.80 -24.83 38.94
N ILE A 219 -16.92 -24.81 37.61
CA ILE A 219 -17.85 -25.68 36.87
C ILE A 219 -17.57 -27.15 37.20
N LEU A 220 -18.56 -27.85 37.74
CA LEU A 220 -18.41 -29.26 38.08
C LEU A 220 -18.34 -30.12 36.81
N SER A 221 -17.27 -30.89 36.68
CA SER A 221 -17.12 -31.87 35.61
C SER A 221 -18.15 -33.00 35.79
N GLY A 222 -18.91 -33.30 34.75
CA GLY A 222 -19.79 -34.48 34.72
C GLY A 222 -19.04 -35.81 34.93
N LEU A 223 -17.73 -35.82 34.65
CA LEU A 223 -16.84 -36.97 34.90
C LEU A 223 -16.33 -37.04 36.34
N LYS A 224 -16.71 -36.10 37.22
CA LYS A 224 -16.26 -36.01 38.62
C LYS A 224 -14.73 -35.96 38.74
N THR A 225 -14.06 -35.27 37.82
CA THR A 225 -12.59 -35.17 37.73
C THR A 225 -12.01 -33.99 38.51
N ASN A 226 -12.80 -32.94 38.73
CA ASN A 226 -12.42 -31.78 39.56
C ASN A 226 -13.06 -31.80 40.95
N PHE A 227 -14.23 -32.41 41.10
CA PHE A 227 -14.90 -32.62 42.40
C PHE A 227 -15.31 -34.08 42.59
N CYS A 228 -15.31 -34.56 43.83
CA CYS A 228 -15.96 -35.82 44.19
C CYS A 228 -17.19 -35.54 45.06
N LEU A 229 -18.22 -36.36 44.90
CA LEU A 229 -19.48 -36.22 45.64
C LEU A 229 -19.42 -37.12 46.88
N LYS A 230 -19.66 -36.55 48.06
CA LYS A 230 -19.87 -37.28 49.30
C LYS A 230 -21.34 -37.64 49.43
N HIS A 231 -21.60 -38.91 49.68
CA HIS A 231 -22.94 -39.43 49.91
C HIS A 231 -23.11 -39.80 51.39
N SER A 232 -24.29 -39.51 51.95
CA SER A 232 -24.77 -40.05 53.22
C SER A 232 -26.18 -40.56 53.02
N ASN A 233 -26.45 -41.80 53.44
CA ASN A 233 -27.74 -42.49 53.26
C ASN A 233 -28.32 -42.37 51.83
N GLY A 234 -27.47 -42.52 50.81
CA GLY A 234 -27.86 -42.46 49.40
C GLY A 234 -28.05 -41.05 48.83
N SER A 235 -28.07 -40.00 49.67
CA SER A 235 -28.17 -38.61 49.23
C SER A 235 -26.79 -37.96 49.12
N VAL A 236 -26.58 -37.11 48.10
CA VAL A 236 -25.38 -36.27 48.00
C VAL A 236 -25.48 -35.19 49.08
N VAL A 237 -24.48 -35.09 49.94
CA VAL A 237 -24.49 -34.16 51.10
C VAL A 237 -23.42 -33.08 50.98
N ALA A 238 -22.34 -33.36 50.26
CA ALA A 238 -21.24 -32.43 50.07
C ALA A 238 -20.43 -32.79 48.81
N SER A 239 -19.62 -31.86 48.35
CA SER A 239 -18.61 -32.09 47.32
C SER A 239 -17.24 -31.70 47.84
N ASP A 240 -16.23 -32.55 47.61
CA ASP A 240 -14.83 -32.23 47.90
C ASP A 240 -14.07 -31.95 46.61
N ILE A 241 -13.08 -31.07 46.72
CA ILE A 241 -12.15 -30.74 45.64
C ILE A 241 -11.22 -31.93 45.42
N ARG A 242 -10.91 -32.24 44.16
CA ARG A 242 -9.93 -33.26 43.82
C ARG A 242 -8.52 -32.72 43.72
N SER A 243 -7.56 -33.58 44.05
CA SER A 243 -6.13 -33.32 43.92
C SER A 243 -5.47 -34.35 43.01
N TYR A 244 -4.53 -33.87 42.22
CA TYR A 244 -3.65 -34.64 41.37
C TYR A 244 -2.23 -34.61 41.95
N TYR A 245 -1.50 -35.70 41.75
CA TYR A 245 -0.14 -35.90 42.28
C TYR A 245 0.85 -36.04 41.12
N PRO A 246 1.23 -34.93 40.45
CA PRO A 246 2.36 -34.94 39.52
C PRO A 246 3.69 -35.27 40.25
N PRO A 247 4.76 -35.66 39.53
CA PRO A 247 5.98 -36.24 40.12
C PRO A 247 6.64 -35.43 41.25
N ASN A 248 6.45 -34.10 41.31
CA ASN A 248 7.10 -33.20 42.27
C ASN A 248 6.15 -32.18 42.94
N ALA A 249 4.83 -32.34 42.88
CA ALA A 249 3.89 -31.39 43.48
C ALA A 249 2.55 -32.05 43.84
N ILE A 250 1.79 -31.41 44.72
CA ILE A 250 0.35 -31.67 44.90
C ILE A 250 -0.37 -30.51 44.22
N CYS A 251 -1.33 -30.83 43.34
CA CYS A 251 -2.07 -29.84 42.58
C CYS A 251 -3.56 -30.07 42.80
N ASP A 252 -4.26 -29.13 43.44
CA ASP A 252 -5.69 -29.20 43.69
C ASP A 252 -6.51 -28.38 42.67
N CYS A 253 -7.69 -28.91 42.33
CA CYS A 253 -8.55 -28.32 41.31
C CYS A 253 -9.24 -27.02 41.73
N HIS A 254 -9.02 -26.55 42.96
CA HIS A 254 -9.52 -25.27 43.45
C HIS A 254 -8.49 -24.16 43.25
N GLY A 255 -7.22 -24.44 43.53
CA GLY A 255 -6.10 -23.53 43.30
C GLY A 255 -5.70 -23.42 41.83
N SER A 256 -5.89 -24.47 41.02
CA SER A 256 -5.62 -24.43 39.57
C SER A 256 -6.39 -25.51 38.80
N ILE A 257 -7.06 -25.13 37.69
CA ILE A 257 -7.65 -26.12 36.76
C ILE A 257 -6.63 -26.72 35.78
N ASP A 258 -5.40 -26.19 35.74
CA ASP A 258 -4.30 -26.71 34.92
C ASP A 258 -3.56 -27.87 35.58
N CYS A 259 -4.03 -28.34 36.73
CA CYS A 259 -3.55 -29.56 37.36
C CYS A 259 -3.77 -30.76 36.46
N THR A 260 -2.68 -31.25 35.87
CA THR A 260 -2.67 -32.45 35.03
C THR A 260 -1.59 -33.44 35.46
N THR A 261 -1.80 -34.70 35.14
CA THR A 261 -0.82 -35.79 35.28
C THR A 261 -0.88 -36.69 34.05
N GLN A 262 0.11 -37.57 33.90
CA GLN A 262 0.17 -38.49 32.77
C GLN A 262 -1.03 -39.44 32.75
N ALA A 263 -1.65 -39.60 31.59
CA ALA A 263 -2.74 -40.53 31.39
C ALA A 263 -2.26 -41.98 31.50
N THR A 264 -3.01 -42.81 32.22
CA THR A 264 -2.67 -44.22 32.41
C THR A 264 -3.87 -45.11 32.15
N ILE A 265 -3.66 -46.38 31.82
CA ILE A 265 -4.70 -47.41 31.94
C ILE A 265 -4.44 -48.16 33.23
N THR A 266 -5.48 -48.30 34.05
CA THR A 266 -5.36 -48.88 35.38
C THR A 266 -6.36 -50.01 35.62
N LYS A 267 -6.00 -50.93 36.52
CA LYS A 267 -6.94 -51.94 37.03
C LYS A 267 -7.16 -51.71 38.51
N LEU A 268 -8.43 -51.53 38.90
CA LEU A 268 -8.82 -51.51 40.29
C LEU A 268 -8.83 -52.95 40.82
N VAL A 269 -8.18 -53.15 41.96
CA VAL A 269 -8.22 -54.43 42.68
C VAL A 269 -9.40 -54.38 43.64
N SER A 270 -10.44 -55.15 43.35
CA SER A 270 -11.56 -55.35 44.25
C SER A 270 -11.11 -56.23 45.42
N SER A 271 -10.86 -55.65 46.59
CA SER A 271 -11.24 -56.34 47.83
C SER A 271 -12.61 -55.82 48.25
N ASN A 272 -13.51 -56.77 48.51
CA ASN A 272 -14.83 -56.57 49.11
C ASN A 272 -14.72 -55.68 50.35
N ALA A 273 -15.09 -54.41 50.26
CA ALA A 273 -15.31 -53.57 51.45
C ALA A 273 -16.07 -52.30 51.05
N THR A 274 -17.28 -52.19 51.58
CA THR A 274 -18.03 -50.95 51.81
C THR A 274 -17.14 -49.94 52.56
N VAL A 275 -16.48 -48.99 51.89
CA VAL A 275 -15.68 -47.95 52.57
C VAL A 275 -15.74 -46.61 51.85
N ASN A 276 -15.88 -45.57 52.67
CA ASN A 276 -16.01 -44.15 52.35
C ASN A 276 -14.98 -43.60 51.33
N PRO A 277 -15.41 -42.71 50.42
CA PRO A 277 -14.60 -42.15 49.33
C PRO A 277 -13.59 -41.07 49.75
N THR A 278 -13.33 -40.88 51.05
CA THR A 278 -12.73 -39.64 51.58
C THR A 278 -11.29 -39.76 52.07
N THR A 279 -10.72 -40.96 52.19
CA THR A 279 -9.35 -41.13 52.69
C THR A 279 -8.62 -42.25 51.95
N ALA A 280 -7.64 -41.84 51.13
CA ALA A 280 -6.42 -42.55 50.72
C ALA A 280 -6.42 -44.06 50.40
N ALA A 281 -5.82 -44.35 49.22
CA ALA A 281 -5.03 -45.53 48.91
C ALA A 281 -5.73 -46.88 48.67
N ARG A 282 -6.44 -47.00 47.54
CA ARG A 282 -6.19 -48.16 46.66
C ARG A 282 -5.28 -47.67 45.55
N ASN A 283 -3.98 -47.93 45.65
CA ASN A 283 -3.06 -47.70 44.53
C ASN A 283 -3.49 -48.63 43.39
N PRO A 284 -4.07 -48.11 42.30
CA PRO A 284 -4.51 -48.97 41.23
C PRO A 284 -3.27 -49.54 40.53
N ILE A 285 -3.39 -50.76 40.00
CA ILE A 285 -2.28 -51.34 39.23
C ILE A 285 -2.22 -50.56 37.90
N ARG A 286 -1.12 -49.83 37.69
CA ARG A 286 -0.84 -49.15 36.40
C ARG A 286 -0.46 -50.20 35.37
N LEU A 287 -1.31 -50.41 34.38
CA LEU A 287 -1.09 -51.38 33.31
C LEU A 287 -0.24 -50.77 32.19
N PHE A 288 -0.51 -49.51 31.84
CA PHE A 288 0.13 -48.82 30.74
C PHE A 288 0.08 -47.30 30.95
N VAL A 289 1.12 -46.60 30.51
CA VAL A 289 1.18 -45.14 30.46
C VAL A 289 1.03 -44.73 29.00
N ILE A 290 0.05 -43.88 28.70
CA ILE A 290 -0.19 -43.46 27.32
C ILE A 290 0.67 -42.24 27.04
N SER A 291 1.68 -42.40 26.20
CA SER A 291 2.58 -41.31 25.80
C SER A 291 1.81 -40.13 25.21
N GLY A 292 2.21 -38.91 25.59
CA GLY A 292 1.60 -37.67 25.12
C GLY A 292 0.19 -37.35 25.62
N LEU A 293 -0.52 -38.25 26.32
CA LEU A 293 -1.85 -37.97 26.85
C LEU A 293 -1.79 -37.61 28.34
N LYS A 294 -2.59 -36.61 28.72
CA LYS A 294 -2.74 -36.16 30.10
C LYS A 294 -4.18 -36.28 30.58
N VAL A 295 -4.35 -36.37 31.90
CA VAL A 295 -5.64 -36.30 32.60
C VAL A 295 -5.55 -35.25 33.69
N GLY A 296 -6.66 -34.62 34.07
CA GLY A 296 -6.63 -33.50 35.02
C GLY A 296 -8.00 -33.03 35.45
N CYS A 297 -8.09 -31.86 36.10
CA CYS A 297 -9.34 -31.34 36.66
C CYS A 297 -10.47 -31.28 35.62
N LEU A 298 -10.17 -30.75 34.43
CA LEU A 298 -11.10 -30.67 33.32
C LEU A 298 -10.55 -31.39 32.08
N PRO A 299 -11.41 -32.09 31.30
CA PRO A 299 -11.02 -32.68 30.02
C PRO A 299 -10.43 -31.65 29.05
N TYR A 300 -10.94 -30.42 29.08
CA TYR A 300 -10.46 -29.32 28.25
C TYR A 300 -8.98 -28.99 28.49
N ASN A 301 -8.60 -28.66 29.72
CA ASN A 301 -7.24 -28.29 30.10
C ASN A 301 -6.25 -29.44 29.88
N SER A 302 -6.66 -30.66 30.26
CA SER A 302 -5.82 -31.85 30.08
C SER A 302 -5.59 -32.20 28.61
N LEU A 303 -6.59 -32.03 27.74
CA LEU A 303 -6.41 -32.19 26.29
C LEU A 303 -5.46 -31.13 25.74
N LEU A 304 -5.64 -29.85 26.09
CA LEU A 304 -4.77 -28.77 25.61
C LEU A 304 -3.29 -28.99 25.97
N GLN A 305 -3.01 -29.61 27.11
CA GLN A 305 -1.65 -29.96 27.54
C GLN A 305 -1.14 -31.31 27.00
N SER A 306 -1.97 -32.07 26.29
CA SER A 306 -1.60 -33.33 25.63
C SER A 306 -0.97 -33.07 24.26
N THR A 307 -0.18 -34.02 23.74
CA THR A 307 0.55 -33.93 22.46
C THR A 307 0.02 -34.88 21.38
N LEU A 308 -0.90 -35.79 21.73
CA LEU A 308 -1.48 -36.82 20.83
C LEU A 308 -0.45 -37.70 20.08
N GLU A 309 0.82 -37.66 20.49
CA GLU A 309 1.95 -38.32 19.80
C GLU A 309 1.77 -39.83 19.61
N CYS A 310 1.01 -40.48 20.51
CA CYS A 310 0.67 -41.88 20.40
C CYS A 310 -0.09 -42.22 19.10
N PHE A 311 -0.88 -41.30 18.56
CA PHE A 311 -1.69 -41.51 17.36
C PHE A 311 -0.90 -41.44 16.05
N PHE A 312 0.40 -41.13 16.09
CA PHE A 312 1.32 -41.25 14.97
C PHE A 312 2.07 -42.59 14.99
N ASN A 313 1.94 -43.38 16.06
CA ASN A 313 2.69 -44.61 16.24
C ASN A 313 1.76 -45.82 16.36
N GLN A 314 1.77 -46.70 15.35
CA GLN A 314 0.95 -47.92 15.31
C GLN A 314 1.13 -48.77 16.57
N SER A 315 2.38 -48.94 17.06
CA SER A 315 2.64 -49.77 18.25
C SER A 315 2.02 -49.19 19.52
N CYS A 316 1.84 -47.87 19.57
CA CYS A 316 1.16 -47.21 20.68
C CYS A 316 -0.36 -47.38 20.57
N ILE A 317 -0.93 -47.21 19.37
CA ILE A 317 -2.36 -47.46 19.09
C ILE A 317 -2.74 -48.90 19.47
N ASP A 318 -1.98 -49.90 19.01
CA ASP A 318 -2.23 -51.32 19.27
C ASP A 318 -2.27 -51.64 20.78
N ARG A 319 -1.42 -50.96 21.57
CA ARG A 319 -1.39 -51.13 23.04
C ARG A 319 -2.64 -50.56 23.72
N ILE A 320 -3.18 -49.46 23.22
CA ILE A 320 -4.39 -48.85 23.78
C ILE A 320 -5.63 -49.63 23.33
N GLU A 321 -5.66 -50.12 22.08
CA GLU A 321 -6.76 -50.88 21.51
C GLU A 321 -7.19 -52.05 22.40
N LYS A 322 -6.23 -52.75 23.01
CA LYS A 322 -6.48 -53.82 23.98
C LYS A 322 -7.45 -53.44 25.11
N TYR A 323 -7.50 -52.17 25.48
CA TYR A 323 -8.33 -51.65 26.57
C TYR A 323 -9.44 -50.70 26.09
N LEU A 324 -9.36 -50.24 24.84
CA LEU A 324 -10.33 -49.40 24.16
C LEU A 324 -10.56 -49.97 22.74
N PRO A 325 -11.40 -51.01 22.60
CA PRO A 325 -11.59 -51.72 21.33
C PRO A 325 -12.06 -50.82 20.17
N ALA A 326 -12.65 -49.67 20.48
CA ALA A 326 -13.01 -48.63 19.51
C ALA A 326 -11.84 -48.14 18.65
N LEU A 327 -10.59 -48.33 19.11
CA LEU A 327 -9.37 -47.94 18.39
C LEU A 327 -8.97 -48.90 17.27
N ALA A 328 -9.60 -50.08 17.15
CA ALA A 328 -9.33 -51.06 16.09
C ALA A 328 -9.50 -50.50 14.66
N PHE A 329 -10.21 -49.38 14.53
CA PHE A 329 -10.51 -48.71 13.26
C PHE A 329 -9.72 -47.42 13.03
N VAL A 330 -8.75 -47.13 13.89
CA VAL A 330 -7.90 -45.92 13.82
C VAL A 330 -6.56 -46.30 13.22
N SER A 331 -6.26 -45.74 12.05
CA SER A 331 -4.93 -45.82 11.45
C SER A 331 -4.03 -44.70 11.99
N PRO A 332 -2.70 -44.86 11.96
CA PRO A 332 -1.77 -43.82 12.36
C PRO A 332 -1.98 -42.55 11.52
N LEU A 333 -1.83 -41.41 12.16
CA LEU A 333 -1.86 -40.11 11.50
C LEU A 333 -0.64 -39.94 10.59
N SER A 334 -0.76 -39.08 9.57
CA SER A 334 0.36 -38.78 8.67
C SER A 334 1.45 -37.99 9.39
N ASP A 335 2.71 -38.34 9.12
CA ASP A 335 3.91 -37.67 9.62
C ASP A 335 4.29 -36.41 8.83
N HIS A 336 3.56 -36.09 7.75
CA HIS A 336 3.79 -34.89 6.95
C HIS A 336 3.10 -33.69 7.59
N SER A 337 3.79 -33.07 8.56
CA SER A 337 3.32 -31.87 9.25
C SER A 337 4.45 -30.86 9.42
N ARG A 338 4.12 -29.57 9.44
CA ARG A 338 5.06 -28.51 9.86
C ARG A 338 5.28 -28.48 11.38
N PHE A 339 4.47 -29.21 12.14
CA PHE A 339 4.56 -29.30 13.59
C PHE A 339 5.33 -30.55 14.02
N GLN A 340 5.98 -30.48 15.17
CA GLN A 340 6.59 -31.67 15.79
C GLN A 340 5.48 -32.61 16.28
N GLN A 341 5.69 -33.93 16.20
CA GLN A 341 4.72 -34.93 16.68
C GLN A 341 4.40 -34.81 18.18
N ASN A 342 5.31 -34.23 18.97
CA ASN A 342 5.12 -33.94 20.40
C ASN A 342 4.61 -32.51 20.66
N ALA A 343 4.12 -31.80 19.63
CA ALA A 343 3.49 -30.50 19.80
C ALA A 343 2.18 -30.66 20.59
N THR A 344 1.95 -29.76 21.55
CA THR A 344 0.70 -29.79 22.34
C THR A 344 -0.51 -29.41 21.52
N VAL A 345 -1.69 -29.93 21.86
CA VAL A 345 -2.96 -29.52 21.24
C VAL A 345 -3.18 -28.01 21.41
N LYS A 346 -2.74 -27.41 22.53
CA LYS A 346 -2.72 -25.95 22.70
C LYS A 346 -1.90 -25.25 21.62
N HIS A 347 -0.69 -25.74 21.34
CA HIS A 347 0.17 -25.16 20.32
C HIS A 347 -0.43 -25.28 18.91
N LEU A 348 -1.02 -26.43 18.59
CA LEU A 348 -1.73 -26.63 17.32
C LEU A 348 -2.95 -25.69 17.20
N LEU A 349 -3.74 -25.55 18.27
CA LEU A 349 -4.88 -24.64 18.35
C LEU A 349 -4.45 -23.17 18.22
N ASP A 350 -3.33 -22.79 18.85
CA ASP A 350 -2.69 -21.47 18.76
C ASP A 350 -2.22 -21.13 17.33
N GLN A 351 -2.25 -22.12 16.44
CA GLN A 351 -1.90 -22.05 15.03
C GLN A 351 -3.05 -22.57 14.14
N LEU A 352 -4.28 -22.55 14.67
CA LEU A 352 -5.53 -22.87 13.98
C LEU A 352 -5.59 -24.29 13.38
N PHE A 353 -4.73 -25.21 13.81
CA PHE A 353 -4.55 -26.52 13.18
C PHE A 353 -4.32 -26.41 11.66
N ILE A 354 -3.68 -25.35 11.16
CA ILE A 354 -3.43 -25.16 9.72
C ILE A 354 -1.98 -25.53 9.38
N GLU A 355 -1.81 -26.38 8.36
CA GLU A 355 -0.55 -26.77 7.76
C GLU A 355 -0.09 -25.77 6.69
N SER A 356 -0.98 -25.38 5.78
CA SER A 356 -0.71 -24.38 4.74
C SER A 356 -1.98 -23.62 4.34
N TRP A 357 -1.83 -22.39 3.83
CA TRP A 357 -2.96 -21.57 3.39
C TRP A 357 -3.24 -21.62 1.88
N ASN A 358 -2.30 -22.16 1.09
CA ASN A 358 -2.34 -22.26 -0.38
C ASN A 358 -2.92 -21.00 -1.05
N GLU A 359 -2.11 -19.95 -1.05
CA GLU A 359 -2.50 -18.60 -1.46
C GLU A 359 -2.23 -18.41 -2.96
N ILE A 360 -3.21 -17.89 -3.69
CA ILE A 360 -3.06 -17.55 -5.10
C ILE A 360 -3.56 -16.12 -5.31
N ASN A 361 -2.64 -15.24 -5.71
CA ASN A 361 -2.93 -13.86 -6.12
C ASN A 361 -2.78 -13.77 -7.64
N ASN A 362 -3.84 -13.35 -8.34
CA ASN A 362 -3.90 -13.32 -9.80
C ASN A 362 -3.97 -11.88 -10.31
N PHE A 363 -2.80 -11.28 -10.54
CA PHE A 363 -2.69 -9.92 -11.10
C PHE A 363 -3.36 -9.80 -12.47
N THR A 364 -3.28 -10.83 -13.32
CA THR A 364 -3.92 -10.85 -14.64
C THR A 364 -5.44 -10.72 -14.52
N ALA A 365 -6.06 -11.45 -13.59
CA ALA A 365 -7.50 -11.35 -13.34
C ALA A 365 -7.89 -9.95 -12.82
N TYR A 366 -7.07 -9.36 -11.95
CA TYR A 366 -7.24 -7.97 -11.52
C TYR A 366 -7.14 -6.99 -12.68
N PHE A 367 -6.08 -7.07 -13.51
CA PHE A 367 -5.86 -6.19 -14.65
C PHE A 367 -7.01 -6.27 -15.66
N GLN A 368 -7.48 -7.48 -15.95
CA GLN A 368 -8.63 -7.71 -16.83
C GLN A 368 -9.93 -7.13 -16.25
N SER A 369 -10.11 -7.17 -14.94
CA SER A 369 -11.29 -6.60 -14.27
C SER A 369 -11.24 -5.07 -14.24
N CYS A 370 -10.09 -4.48 -13.94
CA CYS A 370 -9.88 -3.03 -14.02
C CYS A 370 -10.08 -2.51 -15.47
N SER A 371 -9.65 -3.28 -16.47
CA SER A 371 -9.90 -3.06 -17.91
C SER A 371 -9.63 -1.61 -18.36
N PRO A 372 -8.38 -1.12 -18.32
CA PRO A 372 -8.10 0.26 -18.66
C PRO A 372 -8.44 0.55 -20.13
N HIS A 373 -9.28 1.57 -20.40
CA HIS A 373 -9.63 1.95 -21.77
C HIS A 373 -8.45 2.59 -22.51
N SER A 374 -7.65 3.38 -21.80
CA SER A 374 -6.46 4.03 -22.34
C SER A 374 -5.40 4.23 -21.27
N CYS A 375 -4.13 4.09 -21.62
CA CYS A 375 -3.01 4.52 -20.79
C CYS A 375 -2.29 5.70 -21.44
N THR A 376 -1.93 6.70 -20.66
CA THR A 376 -1.14 7.85 -21.12
C THR A 376 0.16 7.92 -20.34
N TYR A 377 1.28 8.07 -21.04
CA TYR A 377 2.58 8.32 -20.42
C TYR A 377 3.29 9.47 -21.12
N SER A 378 4.21 10.11 -20.41
CA SER A 378 4.96 11.24 -20.97
C SER A 378 6.47 11.07 -20.79
N TYR A 379 7.22 11.47 -21.81
CA TYR A 379 8.69 11.44 -21.79
C TYR A 379 9.28 12.68 -22.46
N ASP A 380 10.48 13.05 -22.04
CA ASP A 380 11.18 14.22 -22.57
C ASP A 380 12.04 13.85 -23.78
N GLN A 381 11.88 14.58 -24.88
CA GLN A 381 12.66 14.39 -26.10
C GLN A 381 13.27 15.70 -26.59
N ARG A 382 14.50 15.63 -27.11
CA ARG A 382 15.15 16.74 -27.82
C ARG A 382 14.66 16.80 -29.27
N PHE A 383 14.66 17.99 -29.86
CA PHE A 383 14.19 18.20 -31.23
C PHE A 383 14.86 17.27 -32.25
N ASN A 384 14.04 16.73 -33.16
CA ASN A 384 14.53 16.06 -34.35
C ASN A 384 15.19 17.08 -35.29
N ILE A 385 16.36 16.73 -35.86
CA ILE A 385 17.10 17.55 -36.82
C ILE A 385 16.20 18.07 -37.95
N LEU A 386 15.24 17.27 -38.42
CA LEU A 386 14.28 17.68 -39.45
C LEU A 386 13.42 18.87 -39.00
N TYR A 387 12.96 18.87 -37.75
CA TYR A 387 12.20 19.97 -37.17
C TYR A 387 13.05 21.24 -37.06
N VAL A 388 14.32 21.12 -36.65
CA VAL A 388 15.27 22.24 -36.60
C VAL A 388 15.42 22.88 -37.97
N ILE A 389 15.59 22.06 -39.02
CA ILE A 389 15.75 22.52 -40.39
C ILE A 389 14.49 23.27 -40.87
N VAL A 390 13.30 22.70 -40.66
CA VAL A 390 12.03 23.32 -41.08
C VAL A 390 11.81 24.68 -40.39
N LYS A 391 12.12 24.77 -39.09
CA LYS A 391 12.03 26.05 -38.36
C LYS A 391 13.04 27.08 -38.85
N LEU A 392 14.28 26.69 -39.13
CA LEU A 392 15.30 27.59 -39.66
C LEU A 392 14.91 28.13 -41.05
N ILE A 393 14.39 27.28 -41.94
CA ILE A 393 13.91 27.69 -43.26
C ILE A 393 12.77 28.72 -43.14
N GLY A 394 11.81 28.47 -42.23
CA GLY A 394 10.69 29.38 -41.99
C GLY A 394 11.12 30.75 -41.44
N ILE A 395 12.11 30.79 -40.55
CA ILE A 395 12.59 32.03 -39.93
C ILE A 395 13.54 32.81 -40.86
N PHE A 396 14.30 32.14 -41.71
CA PHE A 396 15.30 32.75 -42.59
C PHE A 396 14.71 33.82 -43.52
N GLY A 397 13.51 33.58 -44.06
CA GLY A 397 12.83 34.55 -44.94
C GLY A 397 12.52 35.88 -44.27
N GLY A 398 11.94 35.84 -43.06
CA GLY A 398 11.64 37.05 -42.29
C GLY A 398 12.89 37.77 -41.77
N LEU A 399 13.87 36.99 -41.30
CA LEU A 399 15.13 37.50 -40.77
C LEU A 399 15.93 38.26 -41.84
N LYS A 400 16.00 37.72 -43.06
CA LYS A 400 16.65 38.37 -44.22
C LYS A 400 16.02 39.74 -44.50
N MET A 401 14.70 39.84 -44.47
CA MET A 401 14.01 41.10 -44.76
C MET A 401 14.26 42.16 -43.69
N VAL A 402 14.12 41.81 -42.40
CA VAL A 402 14.36 42.76 -41.31
C VAL A 402 15.80 43.28 -41.32
N LEU A 403 16.77 42.38 -41.53
CA LEU A 403 18.19 42.74 -41.61
C LEU A 403 18.51 43.62 -42.82
N LYS A 404 17.80 43.45 -43.94
CA LYS A 404 17.95 44.31 -45.13
C LYS A 404 17.59 45.76 -44.82
N PHE A 405 16.64 46.00 -43.92
CA PHE A 405 16.27 47.36 -43.51
C PHE A 405 17.13 47.89 -42.36
N SER A 406 17.48 47.05 -41.38
CA SER A 406 18.17 47.50 -40.17
C SER A 406 19.66 47.75 -40.38
N ALA A 407 20.35 46.99 -41.24
CA ALA A 407 21.79 47.17 -41.47
C ALA A 407 22.17 48.57 -42.00
N PRO A 408 21.51 49.14 -43.03
CA PRO A 408 21.83 50.50 -43.48
C PRO A 408 21.45 51.58 -42.45
N LEU A 409 20.43 51.34 -41.62
CA LEU A 409 20.09 52.22 -40.49
C LEU A 409 21.19 52.21 -39.43
N ILE A 410 21.72 51.03 -39.08
CA ILE A 410 22.82 50.87 -38.13
C ILE A 410 24.08 51.57 -38.66
N VAL A 411 24.40 51.42 -39.96
CA VAL A 411 25.52 52.16 -40.58
C VAL A 411 25.33 53.67 -40.49
N LYS A 412 24.13 54.18 -40.77
CA LYS A 412 23.82 55.61 -40.63
C LYS A 412 23.96 56.10 -39.19
N LEU A 413 23.57 55.29 -38.21
CA LEU A 413 23.75 55.60 -36.79
C LEU A 413 25.22 55.56 -36.35
N ILE A 414 25.98 54.55 -36.80
CA ILE A 414 27.43 54.46 -36.55
C ILE A 414 28.14 55.67 -37.15
N ARG A 415 27.81 56.06 -38.38
CA ARG A 415 28.36 57.27 -39.00
C ARG A 415 27.97 58.53 -38.24
N ARG A 416 26.71 58.71 -37.85
CA ARG A 416 26.28 59.86 -37.02
C ARG A 416 27.04 59.93 -35.69
N ALA A 417 27.25 58.81 -35.02
CA ALA A 417 28.04 58.75 -33.79
C ALA A 417 29.53 59.07 -34.02
N GLN A 418 30.08 58.66 -35.16
CA GLN A 418 31.45 59.01 -35.56
C GLN A 418 31.58 60.51 -35.91
N THR A 419 30.59 61.11 -36.58
CA THR A 419 30.56 62.55 -36.89
C THR A 419 30.40 63.39 -35.61
N CYS A 420 29.56 62.96 -34.65
CA CYS A 420 29.48 63.59 -33.33
C CYS A 420 30.78 63.46 -32.52
N ARG A 421 31.52 62.35 -32.63
CA ARG A 421 32.86 62.22 -32.02
C ARG A 421 33.90 63.19 -32.60
N CYS A 422 33.74 63.64 -33.86
CA CYS A 422 34.61 64.65 -34.46
C CYS A 422 34.19 66.09 -34.10
N ILE A 423 32.90 66.35 -33.88
CA ILE A 423 32.40 67.69 -33.50
C ILE A 423 32.69 68.00 -32.02
N CYS A 424 32.74 67.00 -31.13
CA CYS A 424 33.10 67.21 -29.73
C CYS A 424 34.57 67.59 -29.47
N LYS A 425 35.42 67.76 -30.50
CA LYS A 425 36.78 68.29 -30.34
C LYS A 425 36.94 69.77 -30.69
N THR A 426 35.96 70.41 -31.32
CA THR A 426 36.06 71.84 -31.66
C THR A 426 34.67 72.48 -31.75
N VAL A 427 34.09 72.88 -30.61
CA VAL A 427 33.13 74.00 -30.58
C VAL A 427 33.24 74.71 -29.24
N ASP A 428 33.74 75.94 -29.31
CA ASP A 428 33.68 76.98 -28.29
C ASP A 428 32.22 77.42 -28.09
N LYS A 429 31.90 77.84 -26.86
CA LYS A 429 30.54 78.27 -26.49
C LYS A 429 30.14 79.51 -27.29
N ASN A 430 29.10 79.40 -28.12
CA ASN A 430 27.96 80.32 -28.21
C ASN A 430 27.17 80.06 -29.49
N GLU A 431 26.05 79.35 -29.37
CA GLU A 431 24.79 79.66 -30.03
C GLU A 431 23.72 78.69 -29.51
N ILE A 432 22.63 79.24 -29.00
CA ILE A 432 21.44 78.50 -28.55
C ILE A 432 20.58 78.27 -29.80
N PRO A 433 20.32 77.03 -30.24
CA PRO A 433 19.27 76.77 -31.21
C PRO A 433 17.94 76.58 -30.48
N ILE A 434 16.94 77.25 -31.03
CA ILE A 434 15.54 77.27 -30.64
C ILE A 434 15.02 75.85 -30.38
N GLN A 435 14.43 75.68 -29.20
CA GLN A 435 13.77 74.48 -28.72
C GLN A 435 12.53 74.19 -29.57
N GLN A 436 12.69 73.40 -30.64
CA GLN A 436 11.54 72.78 -31.30
C GLN A 436 10.78 71.95 -30.28
N SER A 437 9.48 72.23 -30.15
CA SER A 437 8.57 71.39 -29.36
C SER A 437 8.70 69.95 -29.85
N VAL A 438 8.87 69.00 -28.93
CA VAL A 438 8.93 67.56 -29.23
C VAL A 438 7.75 67.13 -30.13
N LYS A 439 6.61 67.82 -30.00
CA LYS A 439 5.41 67.64 -30.84
C LYS A 439 5.62 68.02 -32.30
N GLU A 440 6.33 69.11 -32.59
CA GLU A 440 6.65 69.56 -33.95
C GLU A 440 7.75 68.70 -34.58
N TYR A 441 8.73 68.28 -33.78
CA TYR A 441 9.73 67.32 -34.22
C TYR A 441 9.08 65.98 -34.57
N LEU A 442 8.21 65.46 -33.71
CA LEU A 442 7.41 64.25 -33.96
C LEU A 442 6.51 64.41 -35.19
N ALA A 443 5.81 65.52 -35.34
CA ALA A 443 4.97 65.78 -36.51
C ALA A 443 5.78 65.80 -37.81
N SER A 444 6.95 66.46 -37.81
CA SER A 444 7.87 66.47 -38.95
C SER A 444 8.45 65.07 -39.24
N LEU A 445 8.68 64.25 -38.21
CA LEU A 445 9.16 62.89 -38.33
C LEU A 445 8.08 61.99 -38.92
N VAL A 446 6.85 62.08 -38.42
CA VAL A 446 5.68 61.38 -38.97
C VAL A 446 5.45 61.77 -40.42
N GLN A 447 5.59 63.04 -40.76
CA GLN A 447 5.43 63.51 -42.13
C GLN A 447 6.54 62.99 -43.05
N LYS A 448 7.80 62.99 -42.60
CA LYS A 448 8.94 62.36 -43.31
C LYS A 448 8.77 60.85 -43.48
N ILE A 449 8.26 60.16 -42.47
CA ILE A 449 7.97 58.72 -42.52
C ILE A 449 6.84 58.47 -43.53
N LYS A 450 5.78 59.28 -43.51
CA LYS A 450 4.61 59.16 -44.40
C LYS A 450 4.98 59.40 -45.86
N THR A 451 5.82 60.39 -46.17
CA THR A 451 6.33 60.59 -47.55
C THR A 451 7.21 59.43 -47.98
N LYS A 452 8.12 58.95 -47.13
CA LYS A 452 8.99 57.83 -47.45
C LYS A 452 8.26 56.50 -47.63
N LEU A 453 7.17 56.28 -46.89
CA LEU A 453 6.25 55.14 -47.07
C LEU A 453 5.47 55.22 -48.39
N LYS A 454 5.10 56.43 -48.84
CA LYS A 454 4.40 56.63 -50.12
C LYS A 454 5.27 56.35 -51.34
N THR A 455 6.57 56.63 -51.25
CA THR A 455 7.54 56.43 -52.34
C THR A 455 8.35 55.14 -52.19
N LEU A 456 7.99 54.26 -51.24
CA LEU A 456 8.71 53.02 -51.00
C LEU A 456 8.42 52.02 -52.14
N ASN A 457 9.44 51.70 -52.91
CA ASN A 457 9.42 50.63 -53.91
C ASN A 457 10.45 49.55 -53.54
N LEU A 458 9.97 48.39 -53.08
CA LEU A 458 10.78 47.22 -52.76
C LEU A 458 11.22 46.42 -54.00
N PHE A 459 10.61 46.68 -55.16
CA PHE A 459 10.85 45.96 -56.42
C PHE A 459 11.19 46.92 -57.56
N PRO A 460 12.36 47.59 -57.52
CA PRO A 460 12.75 48.59 -58.52
C PRO A 460 13.14 48.02 -59.90
N LEU A 461 13.26 46.68 -60.03
CA LEU A 461 13.67 46.00 -61.26
C LEU A 461 12.52 45.72 -62.24
N LEU A 462 11.29 46.09 -61.90
CA LEU A 462 10.15 46.02 -62.82
C LEU A 462 10.23 47.19 -63.81
N SER A 463 9.95 46.92 -65.09
CA SER A 463 10.09 47.88 -66.20
C SER A 463 9.21 49.12 -66.07
N ASP A 464 8.19 49.09 -65.20
CA ASP A 464 7.30 50.20 -64.89
C ASP A 464 7.39 50.55 -63.39
N GLU A 465 7.71 51.82 -63.09
CA GLU A 465 7.78 52.32 -61.71
C GLU A 465 6.45 52.15 -60.95
N THR A 466 5.32 52.21 -61.66
CA THR A 466 3.99 52.07 -61.06
C THR A 466 3.74 50.63 -60.61
N ASP A 467 4.16 49.64 -61.40
CA ASP A 467 4.04 48.21 -61.08
C ASP A 467 4.89 47.81 -59.88
N GLY A 468 6.10 48.38 -59.75
CA GLY A 468 6.95 48.21 -58.57
C GLY A 468 6.28 48.76 -57.29
N LEU A 469 5.60 49.91 -57.40
CA LEU A 469 4.90 50.53 -56.28
C LEU A 469 3.68 49.70 -55.82
N TYR A 470 2.88 49.18 -56.76
CA TYR A 470 1.74 48.30 -56.44
C TYR A 470 2.18 46.95 -55.88
N SER A 471 3.22 46.35 -56.46
CA SER A 471 3.82 45.10 -55.97
C SER A 471 4.35 45.24 -54.54
N THR A 472 4.95 46.39 -54.24
CA THR A 472 5.42 46.71 -52.89
C THR A 472 4.29 46.80 -51.88
N ARG A 473 3.18 47.46 -52.24
CA ARG A 473 2.00 47.58 -51.37
C ARG A 473 1.34 46.22 -51.14
N LEU A 474 1.15 45.43 -52.20
CA LEU A 474 0.57 44.10 -52.10
C LEU A 474 1.45 43.18 -51.25
N TYR A 475 2.77 43.22 -51.43
CA TYR A 475 3.72 42.46 -50.62
C TYR A 475 3.63 42.84 -49.14
N ILE A 476 3.60 44.13 -48.81
CA ILE A 476 3.49 44.61 -47.42
C ILE A 476 2.14 44.17 -46.81
N ILE A 477 1.04 44.29 -47.54
CA ILE A 477 -0.29 43.83 -47.08
C ILE A 477 -0.28 42.32 -46.83
N SER A 478 0.19 41.53 -47.79
CA SER A 478 0.31 40.06 -47.67
C SER A 478 1.22 39.64 -46.53
N TYR A 479 2.32 40.38 -46.29
CA TYR A 479 3.23 40.15 -45.18
C TYR A 479 2.57 40.45 -43.83
N ILE A 480 1.83 41.57 -43.72
CA ILE A 480 1.09 41.92 -42.50
C ILE A 480 0.00 40.87 -42.22
N ILE A 481 -0.76 40.46 -43.24
CA ILE A 481 -1.79 39.41 -43.12
C ILE A 481 -1.14 38.08 -42.69
N GLY A 482 -0.01 37.70 -43.31
CA GLY A 482 0.73 36.49 -42.93
C GLY A 482 1.22 36.51 -41.48
N ILE A 483 1.71 37.67 -41.00
CA ILE A 483 2.06 37.85 -39.58
C ILE A 483 0.83 37.71 -38.69
N ILE A 484 -0.30 38.33 -39.05
CA ILE A 484 -1.53 38.25 -38.26
C ILE A 484 -1.99 36.79 -38.15
N VAL A 485 -2.01 36.05 -39.27
CA VAL A 485 -2.37 34.62 -39.29
C VAL A 485 -1.42 33.79 -38.44
N LEU A 486 -0.11 34.02 -38.56
CA LEU A 486 0.90 33.30 -37.77
C LEU A 486 0.74 33.58 -36.27
N VAL A 487 0.59 34.84 -35.88
CA VAL A 487 0.35 35.26 -34.50
C VAL A 487 -0.91 34.58 -33.98
N PHE A 488 -2.02 34.67 -34.71
CA PHE A 488 -3.29 34.06 -34.34
C PHE A 488 -3.17 32.54 -34.17
N TYR A 489 -2.52 31.85 -35.11
CA TYR A 489 -2.27 30.40 -35.02
C TYR A 489 -1.42 30.04 -33.79
N THR A 490 -0.32 30.75 -33.56
CA THR A 490 0.56 30.50 -32.40
C THR A 490 -0.09 30.85 -31.07
N SER A 491 -0.99 31.84 -31.04
CA SER A 491 -1.75 32.22 -29.84
C SER A 491 -2.86 31.22 -29.51
N ILE A 492 -3.41 30.53 -30.52
CA ILE A 492 -4.47 29.53 -30.32
C ILE A 492 -3.90 28.13 -30.04
N SER A 493 -2.66 27.84 -30.45
CA SER A 493 -2.09 26.51 -30.21
C SER A 493 -1.89 26.25 -28.71
N VAL A 494 -2.67 25.31 -28.17
CA VAL A 494 -2.54 24.87 -26.77
C VAL A 494 -1.33 23.94 -26.68
N GLN A 495 -0.37 24.29 -25.83
CA GLN A 495 0.77 23.41 -25.51
C GLN A 495 0.61 22.85 -24.11
N MET A 496 0.71 21.53 -23.98
CA MET A 496 0.82 20.89 -22.68
C MET A 496 2.22 21.17 -22.12
N ARG A 497 2.27 21.68 -20.89
CA ARG A 497 3.52 21.94 -20.19
C ARG A 497 3.53 21.13 -18.91
N SER A 498 4.51 20.25 -18.77
CA SER A 498 4.80 19.61 -17.49
C SER A 498 5.50 20.61 -16.58
N ILE A 499 4.98 20.77 -15.37
CA ILE A 499 5.58 21.61 -14.33
C ILE A 499 5.87 20.69 -13.16
N THR A 500 7.15 20.41 -12.94
CA THR A 500 7.60 19.62 -11.80
C THR A 500 7.80 20.54 -10.61
N VAL A 501 7.08 20.25 -9.52
CA VAL A 501 7.28 20.89 -8.22
C VAL A 501 8.00 19.87 -7.33
N HIS A 502 9.20 20.23 -6.87
CA HIS A 502 9.96 19.38 -5.96
C HIS A 502 9.48 19.61 -4.52
N GLU A 503 9.18 18.52 -3.82
CA GLU A 503 8.78 18.51 -2.41
C GLU A 503 7.68 19.54 -2.08
N PRO A 504 6.50 19.45 -2.73
CA PRO A 504 5.42 20.41 -2.51
C PRO A 504 4.91 20.37 -1.07
N SER A 505 4.62 21.55 -0.52
CA SER A 505 3.90 21.64 0.77
C SER A 505 2.46 21.12 0.63
N LEU A 506 1.83 20.73 1.74
CA LEU A 506 0.42 20.30 1.75
C LEU A 506 -0.51 21.36 1.11
N THR A 507 -0.33 22.63 1.49
CA THR A 507 -1.13 23.74 0.93
C THR A 507 -0.93 23.92 -0.58
N GLU A 508 0.28 23.64 -1.07
CA GLU A 508 0.59 23.71 -2.50
C GLU A 508 -0.01 22.53 -3.26
N TYR A 509 0.07 21.32 -2.69
CA TYR A 509 -0.59 20.13 -3.22
C TYR A 509 -2.10 20.34 -3.34
N GLU A 510 -2.78 20.77 -2.28
CA GLU A 510 -4.23 20.97 -2.28
C GLU A 510 -4.67 22.00 -3.33
N ARG A 511 -3.91 23.10 -3.45
CA ARG A 511 -4.14 24.12 -4.48
C ARG A 511 -3.96 23.57 -5.89
N LEU A 512 -2.94 22.74 -6.13
CA LEU A 512 -2.68 22.13 -7.43
C LEU A 512 -3.72 21.05 -7.75
N TYR A 513 -4.11 20.25 -6.77
CA TYR A 513 -5.13 19.20 -6.93
C TYR A 513 -6.48 19.79 -7.28
N ALA A 514 -6.89 20.87 -6.61
CA ALA A 514 -8.14 21.59 -6.92
C ALA A 514 -8.19 22.10 -8.37
N LYS A 515 -7.04 22.43 -8.96
CA LYS A 515 -6.96 22.98 -10.32
C LYS A 515 -6.67 21.94 -11.40
N TYR A 516 -5.92 20.90 -11.07
CA TYR A 516 -5.35 19.94 -12.03
C TYR A 516 -5.48 18.47 -11.59
N GLY A 517 -6.41 18.13 -10.70
CA GLY A 517 -6.48 16.81 -10.04
C GLY A 517 -6.50 15.59 -10.97
N ARG A 518 -6.99 15.73 -12.22
CA ARG A 518 -6.98 14.64 -13.22
C ARG A 518 -5.60 14.33 -13.81
N THR A 519 -4.70 15.31 -13.79
CA THR A 519 -3.37 15.22 -14.42
C THR A 519 -2.25 15.40 -13.42
N LEU A 520 -2.57 15.64 -12.14
CA LEU A 520 -1.60 15.82 -11.07
C LEU A 520 -1.14 14.46 -10.57
N ILE A 521 0.14 14.16 -10.75
CA ILE A 521 0.76 12.93 -10.26
C ILE A 521 1.75 13.31 -9.16
N CYS A 522 1.50 12.81 -7.95
CA CYS A 522 2.37 13.03 -6.79
C CYS A 522 2.86 11.68 -6.28
N PRO A 523 3.98 11.15 -6.84
CA PRO A 523 4.54 9.88 -6.39
C PRO A 523 5.08 9.99 -4.97
N CYS A 524 4.83 8.97 -4.17
CA CYS A 524 5.32 8.90 -2.80
C CYS A 524 6.78 8.47 -2.77
N ARG A 525 7.58 9.07 -1.87
CA ARG A 525 8.95 8.60 -1.59
C ARG A 525 8.96 7.23 -0.90
N HIS A 526 7.95 6.96 -0.09
CA HIS A 526 7.75 5.70 0.60
C HIS A 526 6.37 5.15 0.21
N LEU A 527 6.32 3.88 -0.19
CA LEU A 527 5.09 3.21 -0.61
C LEU A 527 4.16 2.89 0.56
N SER A 528 4.66 2.93 1.79
CA SER A 528 3.96 2.50 2.99
C SER A 528 4.21 3.45 4.15
N VAL A 529 3.15 3.79 4.88
CA VAL A 529 3.20 4.62 6.08
C VAL A 529 2.40 3.95 7.18
N SER A 530 2.95 3.80 8.38
CA SER A 530 2.25 3.19 9.52
C SER A 530 1.01 4.01 9.92
N TYR A 531 -0.11 3.34 10.22
CA TYR A 531 -1.32 4.02 10.71
C TYR A 531 -1.07 4.85 11.97
N SER A 532 -0.15 4.43 12.85
CA SER A 532 0.21 5.21 14.05
C SER A 532 0.69 6.63 13.78
N SER A 533 1.20 6.88 12.57
CA SER A 533 1.70 8.20 12.16
C SER A 533 0.62 9.13 11.57
N ILE A 534 -0.54 8.57 11.20
CA ILE A 534 -1.62 9.28 10.49
C ILE A 534 -2.97 9.23 11.22
N ILE A 535 -3.14 8.30 12.15
CA ILE A 535 -4.36 8.10 12.94
C ILE A 535 -3.96 8.01 14.42
N HIS A 536 -4.61 8.81 15.26
CA HIS A 536 -4.48 8.75 16.71
C HIS A 536 -5.82 8.34 17.33
N LEU A 537 -5.83 7.24 18.11
CA LEU A 537 -7.01 6.71 18.76
C LEU A 537 -6.80 6.68 20.28
N GLU A 538 -7.76 7.25 21.01
CA GLU A 538 -7.83 7.15 22.46
C GLU A 538 -9.03 6.27 22.83
N VAL A 539 -8.83 5.34 23.76
CA VAL A 539 -9.87 4.41 24.21
C VAL A 539 -10.26 4.75 25.63
N GLU A 540 -11.55 5.00 25.81
CA GLU A 540 -12.16 5.12 27.13
C GLU A 540 -12.91 3.83 27.46
N TYR A 541 -12.51 3.19 28.56
CA TYR A 541 -13.22 2.02 29.07
C TYR A 541 -14.35 2.44 30.00
N HIS A 542 -15.37 1.61 30.10
CA HIS A 542 -16.45 1.82 31.05
C HIS A 542 -15.90 1.89 32.49
N GLN A 543 -16.48 2.77 33.32
CA GLN A 543 -16.01 3.08 34.68
C GLN A 543 -15.89 1.85 35.60
N VAL A 544 -16.64 0.79 35.31
CA VAL A 544 -16.54 -0.49 36.04
C VAL A 544 -15.12 -1.07 35.96
N CYS A 545 -14.46 -0.95 34.81
CA CYS A 545 -13.10 -1.45 34.60
C CYS A 545 -11.98 -0.54 35.12
N SER A 546 -12.34 0.60 35.71
CA SER A 546 -11.44 1.50 36.44
C SER A 546 -11.87 1.71 37.90
N SER A 547 -12.89 0.96 38.35
CA SER A 547 -13.44 1.05 39.70
C SER A 547 -12.70 0.18 40.71
N GLU A 548 -12.92 0.46 42.00
CA GLU A 548 -12.40 -0.37 43.10
C GLU A 548 -12.95 -1.81 43.08
N PHE A 549 -14.08 -2.07 42.40
CA PHE A 549 -14.73 -3.38 42.36
C PHE A 549 -13.90 -4.49 41.70
N ILE A 550 -12.87 -4.11 40.94
CA ILE A 550 -11.94 -5.04 40.29
C ILE A 550 -10.57 -5.07 40.97
N ASP A 551 -10.38 -4.36 42.08
CA ASP A 551 -9.11 -4.32 42.81
C ASP A 551 -8.98 -5.49 43.79
N ASP A 552 -7.90 -6.27 43.63
CA ASP A 552 -7.59 -7.44 44.48
C ASP A 552 -7.32 -7.07 45.94
N ASN A 553 -6.72 -5.90 46.17
CA ASN A 553 -6.25 -5.46 47.49
C ASN A 553 -7.34 -4.73 48.27
N VAL A 554 -8.26 -4.07 47.57
CA VAL A 554 -9.35 -3.29 48.20
C VAL A 554 -10.62 -4.11 48.27
N TRP A 555 -11.36 -4.25 47.17
CA TRP A 555 -12.70 -4.83 47.19
C TRP A 555 -12.71 -6.34 47.36
N LEU A 556 -11.83 -7.05 46.67
CA LEU A 556 -11.80 -8.53 46.70
C LEU A 556 -11.26 -9.08 48.03
N SER A 557 -10.45 -8.30 48.76
CA SER A 557 -9.90 -8.70 50.06
C SER A 557 -10.98 -8.79 51.15
N TYR A 558 -12.03 -7.96 51.08
CA TYR A 558 -13.15 -7.97 52.04
C TYR A 558 -13.92 -9.29 52.07
N PHE A 559 -13.99 -10.01 50.94
CA PHE A 559 -14.67 -11.30 50.88
C PHE A 559 -13.91 -12.41 51.60
N ASN A 560 -12.57 -12.34 51.70
CA ASN A 560 -11.74 -13.37 52.32
C ASN A 560 -11.85 -13.41 53.85
N MET A 561 -12.39 -12.38 54.49
CA MET A 561 -12.45 -12.27 55.96
C MET A 561 -13.59 -13.05 56.63
N TYR A 562 -14.66 -13.44 55.92
CA TYR A 562 -15.94 -13.81 56.57
C TYR A 562 -16.58 -15.15 56.14
N ILE A 563 -15.85 -16.09 55.55
CA ILE A 563 -16.49 -17.21 54.81
C ILE A 563 -16.91 -18.41 55.70
N ARG A 564 -16.47 -18.52 56.95
CA ARG A 564 -16.60 -19.80 57.70
C ARG A 564 -18.03 -20.21 58.11
N SER A 565 -19.04 -19.33 58.02
CA SER A 565 -20.42 -19.64 58.47
C SER A 565 -21.52 -18.94 57.65
N LEU A 566 -21.32 -18.72 56.35
CA LEU A 566 -22.31 -18.06 55.50
C LEU A 566 -23.18 -19.07 54.74
N SER A 567 -24.47 -18.74 54.57
CA SER A 567 -25.36 -19.50 53.70
C SER A 567 -24.85 -19.46 52.25
N GLN A 568 -25.07 -20.53 51.47
CA GLN A 568 -24.75 -20.53 50.03
C GLN A 568 -25.51 -19.44 49.25
N SER A 569 -26.66 -18.98 49.76
CA SER A 569 -27.43 -17.87 49.18
C SER A 569 -26.93 -16.48 49.60
N ASP A 570 -25.94 -16.41 50.50
CA ASP A 570 -25.37 -15.14 50.94
C ASP A 570 -24.45 -14.60 49.85
N PHE A 571 -24.69 -13.37 49.42
CA PHE A 571 -23.87 -12.71 48.41
C PHE A 571 -22.38 -12.75 48.73
N ARG A 572 -21.97 -12.69 50.00
CA ARG A 572 -20.54 -12.71 50.38
C ARG A 572 -19.87 -14.06 50.11
N PHE A 573 -20.65 -15.12 49.93
CA PHE A 573 -20.14 -16.44 49.57
C PHE A 573 -19.72 -16.50 48.08
N GLU A 574 -20.49 -15.88 47.18
CA GLU A 574 -20.24 -15.90 45.73
C GLU A 574 -19.68 -14.58 45.16
N GLY A 575 -19.78 -13.48 45.91
CA GLY A 575 -19.43 -12.14 45.45
C GLY A 575 -17.96 -12.02 45.04
N SER A 576 -17.04 -12.64 45.76
CA SER A 576 -15.62 -12.68 45.37
C SER A 576 -15.40 -13.31 44.00
N LYS A 577 -16.15 -14.37 43.67
CA LYS A 577 -16.06 -15.03 42.37
C LYS A 577 -16.66 -14.15 41.27
N LEU A 578 -17.83 -13.54 41.52
CA LEU A 578 -18.47 -12.61 40.59
C LEU A 578 -17.55 -11.43 40.23
N PHE A 579 -16.95 -10.78 41.24
CA PHE A 579 -16.05 -9.66 40.99
C PHE A 579 -14.69 -10.06 40.41
N ARG A 580 -14.19 -11.29 40.69
CA ARG A 580 -13.02 -11.84 39.99
C ARG A 580 -13.30 -12.13 38.52
N ILE A 581 -14.51 -12.59 38.18
CA ILE A 581 -14.96 -12.71 36.79
C ILE A 581 -15.00 -11.32 36.15
N LEU A 582 -15.58 -10.33 36.83
CA LEU A 582 -15.64 -8.95 36.33
C LEU A 582 -14.24 -8.35 36.08
N GLN A 583 -13.32 -8.52 37.03
CA GLN A 583 -11.91 -8.13 36.88
C GLN A 583 -11.27 -8.81 35.67
N SER A 584 -11.51 -10.11 35.51
CA SER A 584 -10.98 -10.88 34.38
C SER A 584 -11.55 -10.44 33.04
N LEU A 585 -12.85 -10.13 32.97
CA LEU A 585 -13.51 -9.59 31.77
C LEU A 585 -12.96 -8.20 31.41
N CYS A 586 -12.75 -7.34 32.41
CA CYS A 586 -12.13 -6.03 32.21
C CYS A 586 -10.68 -6.15 31.72
N ARG A 587 -9.89 -7.04 32.31
CA ARG A 587 -8.52 -7.33 31.85
C ARG A 587 -8.53 -7.86 30.42
N LEU A 588 -9.39 -8.83 30.11
CA LEU A 588 -9.53 -9.40 28.78
C LEU A 588 -9.94 -8.34 27.75
N SER A 589 -10.88 -7.46 28.08
CA SER A 589 -11.30 -6.36 27.21
C SER A 589 -10.14 -5.42 26.93
N ASN A 590 -9.38 -5.04 27.97
CA ASN A 590 -8.22 -4.15 27.83
C ASN A 590 -7.11 -4.79 26.99
N GLU A 591 -6.80 -6.05 27.23
CA GLU A 591 -5.82 -6.80 26.43
C GLU A 591 -6.27 -6.96 24.98
N THR A 592 -7.55 -7.23 24.74
CA THR A 592 -8.12 -7.36 23.39
C THR A 592 -7.96 -6.04 22.63
N VAL A 593 -8.43 -4.94 23.19
CA VAL A 593 -8.33 -3.63 22.55
C VAL A 593 -6.88 -3.21 22.36
N ARG A 594 -6.01 -3.42 23.37
CA ARG A 594 -4.57 -3.09 23.26
C ARG A 594 -3.89 -3.91 22.17
N ASN A 595 -4.18 -5.20 22.06
CA ASN A 595 -3.60 -6.05 21.02
C ASN A 595 -4.08 -5.63 19.64
N GLN A 596 -5.37 -5.36 19.47
CA GLN A 596 -5.91 -4.89 18.19
C GLN A 596 -5.38 -3.50 17.81
N LEU A 597 -5.27 -2.58 18.76
CA LEU A 597 -4.63 -1.28 18.53
C LEU A 597 -3.16 -1.39 18.18
N ARG A 598 -2.42 -2.32 18.80
CA ARG A 598 -1.02 -2.57 18.44
C ARG A 598 -0.91 -3.03 16.99
N VAL A 599 -1.73 -4.01 16.59
CA VAL A 599 -1.78 -4.48 15.19
C VAL A 599 -2.16 -3.34 14.27
N PHE A 600 -3.23 -2.59 14.59
CA PHE A 600 -3.67 -1.43 13.81
C PHE A 600 -2.58 -0.37 13.67
N ASN A 601 -1.86 -0.05 14.74
CA ASN A 601 -0.78 0.93 14.69
C ASN A 601 0.41 0.43 13.86
N GLU A 602 0.71 -0.87 13.90
CA GLU A 602 1.78 -1.49 13.09
C GLU A 602 1.38 -1.64 11.60
N THR A 603 0.08 -1.75 11.29
CA THR A 603 -0.42 -1.83 9.91
C THR A 603 -0.08 -0.60 9.08
N GLN A 604 0.09 -0.80 7.78
CA GLN A 604 0.65 0.18 6.85
C GLN A 604 -0.41 0.64 5.85
N PHE A 605 -0.55 1.95 5.70
CA PHE A 605 -1.22 2.59 4.59
C PHE A 605 -0.33 2.53 3.35
N ILE A 606 -0.70 1.70 2.37
CA ILE A 606 0.11 1.42 1.18
C ILE A 606 -0.45 2.17 -0.03
N ASN A 607 0.31 3.12 -0.56
CA ASN A 607 -0.04 3.81 -1.80
C ASN A 607 1.20 4.30 -2.58
N ALA A 608 1.16 4.18 -3.91
CA ALA A 608 2.22 4.67 -4.79
C ALA A 608 2.16 6.20 -5.00
N HIS A 609 0.97 6.79 -4.85
CA HIS A 609 0.72 8.21 -5.04
C HIS A 609 -0.05 8.83 -3.87
N VAL A 610 0.11 10.13 -3.68
CA VAL A 610 -0.66 10.90 -2.68
C VAL A 610 -2.13 10.94 -3.10
N VAL A 611 -3.00 10.41 -2.24
CA VAL A 611 -4.45 10.46 -2.42
C VAL A 611 -5.03 11.82 -2.03
N SER A 612 -6.20 12.15 -2.57
CA SER A 612 -6.93 13.35 -2.17
C SER A 612 -7.38 13.28 -0.71
N ARG A 613 -7.59 14.44 -0.09
CA ARG A 613 -8.10 14.54 1.29
C ARG A 613 -9.42 13.78 1.46
N ASP A 614 -10.39 13.97 0.56
CA ASP A 614 -11.67 13.26 0.61
C ASP A 614 -11.49 11.73 0.55
N THR A 615 -10.60 11.25 -0.33
CA THR A 615 -10.31 9.81 -0.46
C THR A 615 -9.63 9.28 0.80
N PHE A 616 -8.67 10.04 1.33
CA PHE A 616 -7.97 9.70 2.57
C PHE A 616 -8.94 9.63 3.76
N ASP A 617 -9.83 10.61 3.91
CA ASP A 617 -10.81 10.67 5.00
C ASP A 617 -11.82 9.51 4.91
N ILE A 618 -12.27 9.16 3.70
CA ILE A 618 -13.13 7.98 3.48
C ILE A 618 -12.39 6.69 3.83
N GLN A 619 -11.16 6.51 3.33
CA GLN A 619 -10.38 5.30 3.57
C GLN A 619 -10.06 5.13 5.06
N THR A 620 -9.62 6.19 5.73
CA THR A 620 -9.33 6.15 7.18
C THR A 620 -10.58 5.91 8.01
N SER A 621 -11.73 6.50 7.64
CA SER A 621 -13.01 6.23 8.31
C SER A 621 -13.41 4.74 8.18
N ILE A 622 -13.22 4.15 7.00
CA ILE A 622 -13.47 2.71 6.77
C ILE A 622 -12.53 1.87 7.64
N LEU A 623 -11.25 2.22 7.71
CA LEU A 623 -10.26 1.51 8.55
C LEU A 623 -10.63 1.56 10.04
N ILE A 624 -11.09 2.71 10.54
CA ILE A 624 -11.54 2.87 11.93
C ILE A 624 -12.80 2.04 12.18
N LEU A 625 -13.77 2.08 11.27
CA LEU A 625 -14.99 1.26 11.37
C LEU A 625 -14.68 -0.23 11.37
N GLN A 626 -13.73 -0.67 10.53
CA GLN A 626 -13.25 -2.06 10.51
C GLN A 626 -12.60 -2.45 11.83
N LEU A 627 -11.75 -1.59 12.40
CA LEU A 627 -11.18 -1.82 13.73
C LEU A 627 -12.27 -1.95 14.80
N GLN A 628 -13.25 -1.05 14.81
CA GLN A 628 -14.37 -1.08 15.76
C GLN A 628 -15.15 -2.39 15.65
N GLN A 629 -15.46 -2.84 14.43
CA GLN A 629 -16.14 -4.10 14.18
C GLN A 629 -15.30 -5.31 14.61
N GLN A 630 -14.00 -5.30 14.35
CA GLN A 630 -13.09 -6.37 14.78
C GLN A 630 -13.02 -6.49 16.30
N VAL A 631 -13.01 -5.36 17.00
CA VAL A 631 -13.00 -5.32 18.47
C VAL A 631 -14.34 -5.75 19.08
N THR A 632 -15.48 -5.48 18.43
CA THR A 632 -16.82 -5.80 18.96
C THR A 632 -17.38 -7.16 18.54
N LYS A 633 -16.86 -7.78 17.47
CA LYS A 633 -17.20 -9.17 17.07
C LYS A 633 -16.52 -10.23 17.96
N LEU A 634 -15.50 -9.85 18.70
CA LEU A 634 -14.74 -10.67 19.67
C LEU A 634 -15.46 -10.72 21.03
#